data_AF-A0A377JI36-F1
#
_entry.id   AF-A0A377JI36-F1
#
_cell.length_a   1.000
_cell.length_b   1.000
_cell.length_c   1.000
_cell.angle_alpha   90.00
_cell.angle_beta   90.00
_cell.angle_gamma   90.00
#
_symmetry.space_group_name_H-M   'P 1'
#
loop_
_entity.id
_entity.type
_entity.pdbx_description
1 polymer ?
#
loop_
_entity_poly.entity_id
_entity_poly.type
_entity_poly.pdbx_seq_one_letter_code
_entity_poly.pdbx_strand_id
1 'polypeptide(L)'
;MTAMYTDNIEKWKSLSDIDYFTYFVKSWISFNAWYKNSYPNLKTDREAINQIKSSPECLFRKRFLSLLNGNNEDSSYFKNNLAHFHYCLLNNHIVYGGDRLYFEEFMVELDKKNLTQNYSNRNISYHVHIELERVGIKRVTATVKNSSKKTVLCYTHNEYDLAHFNCDKEFKCLSDSQKRKINGIFEEANPRKKISLLTKSEPYLKIGEYQFIDNEDLIYKATLEIIYNLRNALFHGEIAPDKDTNKVYEAAYRVMRQLVIGL
;
A
#
# COMPACT_ATOMS: atom_id res chain seq x y z
N MET A 1 38.09 36.23 2.58
CA MET A 1 37.87 36.02 1.12
C MET A 1 37.54 34.55 0.77
N THR A 2 37.76 33.59 1.69
CA THR A 2 37.52 32.15 1.51
C THR A 2 36.04 31.73 1.60
N ALA A 3 35.17 32.51 2.24
CA ALA A 3 33.75 32.16 2.44
C ALA A 3 32.89 32.27 1.15
N MET A 4 33.21 33.20 0.25
CA MET A 4 32.41 33.47 -0.94
C MET A 4 32.34 32.28 -1.91
N TYR A 5 33.44 31.53 -2.06
CA TYR A 5 33.47 30.36 -2.95
C TYR A 5 32.77 29.15 -2.32
N THR A 6 32.84 28.98 -1.00
CA THR A 6 32.14 27.89 -0.30
C THR A 6 30.62 28.04 -0.39
N ASP A 7 30.10 29.26 -0.19
CA ASP A 7 28.66 29.54 -0.33
C ASP A 7 28.18 29.36 -1.78
N ASN A 8 29.02 29.73 -2.76
CA ASN A 8 28.74 29.51 -4.17
C ASN A 8 28.69 28.01 -4.52
N ILE A 9 29.56 27.17 -3.94
CA ILE A 9 29.58 25.72 -4.21
C ILE A 9 28.24 25.07 -3.82
N GLU A 10 27.75 25.33 -2.62
CA GLU A 10 26.49 24.72 -2.16
C GLU A 10 25.28 25.23 -2.95
N LYS A 11 25.29 26.51 -3.33
CA LYS A 11 24.23 27.08 -4.18
C LYS A 11 24.24 26.49 -5.59
N TRP A 12 25.41 26.34 -6.23
CA TRP A 12 25.51 25.71 -7.54
C TRP A 12 25.17 24.23 -7.51
N LYS A 13 25.54 23.49 -6.46
CA LYS A 13 25.09 22.10 -6.25
C LYS A 13 23.57 22.03 -6.19
N SER A 14 22.93 22.87 -5.38
CA SER A 14 21.48 22.92 -5.27
C SER A 14 20.79 23.29 -6.60
N LEU A 15 21.37 24.19 -7.40
CA LEU A 15 20.82 24.55 -8.72
C LEU A 15 21.04 23.48 -9.79
N SER A 16 22.03 22.61 -9.62
CA SER A 16 22.29 21.50 -10.53
C SER A 16 21.38 20.29 -10.30
N ASP A 17 20.71 20.23 -9.14
CA ASP A 17 19.80 19.14 -8.81
C ASP A 17 18.56 19.18 -9.72
N ILE A 18 18.25 18.04 -10.32
CA ILE A 18 17.04 17.88 -11.13
C ILE A 18 15.84 17.75 -10.20
N ASP A 19 14.81 18.58 -10.42
CA ASP A 19 13.54 18.49 -9.71
C ASP A 19 12.70 17.29 -10.22
N TYR A 20 12.93 16.13 -9.62
CA TYR A 20 12.20 14.92 -9.99
C TYR A 20 10.75 14.90 -9.48
N PHE A 21 10.36 15.77 -8.54
CA PHE A 21 8.95 15.93 -8.18
C PHE A 21 8.14 16.40 -9.38
N THR A 22 8.63 17.41 -10.11
CA THR A 22 7.97 17.91 -11.32
C THR A 22 7.92 16.84 -12.42
N TYR A 23 8.99 16.07 -12.62
CA TYR A 23 8.99 14.97 -13.61
C TYR A 23 8.02 13.85 -13.23
N PHE A 24 7.99 13.47 -11.96
CA PHE A 24 7.04 12.50 -11.43
C PHE A 24 5.59 12.95 -11.64
N VAL A 25 5.27 14.21 -11.30
CA VAL A 25 3.94 14.81 -11.52
C VAL A 25 3.55 14.76 -12.99
N LYS A 26 4.46 15.10 -13.91
CA LYS A 26 4.18 15.02 -15.36
C LYS A 26 3.85 13.59 -15.80
N SER A 27 4.62 12.59 -15.36
CA SER A 27 4.31 11.18 -15.64
C SER A 27 2.98 10.73 -15.03
N TRP A 28 2.67 11.19 -13.82
CA TRP A 28 1.40 10.91 -13.18
C TRP A 28 0.22 11.56 -13.92
N ILE A 29 0.36 12.80 -14.42
CA ILE A 29 -0.67 13.48 -15.20
C ILE A 29 -1.00 12.69 -16.47
N SER A 30 0.01 12.20 -17.19
CA SER A 30 -0.20 11.35 -18.37
C SER A 30 -0.95 10.06 -18.01
N PHE A 31 -0.60 9.42 -16.90
CA PHE A 31 -1.33 8.25 -16.38
C PHE A 31 -2.76 8.58 -15.99
N ASN A 32 -2.99 9.73 -15.35
CA ASN A 32 -4.30 10.23 -14.95
C ASN A 32 -5.20 10.48 -16.17
N ALA A 33 -4.69 11.16 -17.18
CA ALA A 33 -5.40 11.37 -18.43
C ALA A 33 -5.78 10.02 -19.08
N TRP A 34 -4.86 9.06 -19.12
CA TRP A 34 -5.12 7.73 -19.64
C TRP A 34 -6.24 7.02 -18.85
N TYR A 35 -6.15 6.89 -17.53
CA TYR A 35 -7.16 6.12 -16.80
C TYR A 35 -8.52 6.82 -16.72
N LYS A 36 -8.57 8.16 -16.76
CA LYS A 36 -9.84 8.89 -16.87
C LYS A 36 -10.52 8.62 -18.21
N ASN A 37 -9.74 8.49 -19.28
CA ASN A 37 -10.25 8.10 -20.59
C ASN A 37 -10.66 6.62 -20.65
N SER A 38 -9.88 5.72 -20.06
CA SER A 38 -10.18 4.28 -20.05
C SER A 38 -11.35 3.90 -19.12
N TYR A 39 -11.59 4.67 -18.07
CA TYR A 39 -12.61 4.39 -17.06
C TYR A 39 -13.47 5.64 -16.75
N PRO A 40 -14.25 6.16 -17.72
CA PRO A 40 -14.95 7.44 -17.61
C PRO A 40 -16.05 7.45 -16.52
N ASN A 41 -16.54 6.27 -16.12
CA ASN A 41 -17.60 6.13 -15.13
C ASN A 41 -17.08 6.14 -13.67
N LEU A 42 -15.75 6.07 -13.46
CA LEU A 42 -15.16 6.09 -12.13
C LEU A 42 -14.95 7.53 -11.67
N LYS A 43 -15.41 7.84 -10.45
CA LYS A 43 -15.46 9.23 -9.98
C LYS A 43 -14.18 9.64 -9.27
N THR A 44 -13.57 8.70 -8.56
CA THR A 44 -12.39 8.97 -7.73
C THR A 44 -11.14 8.29 -8.29
N ASP A 45 -9.97 8.84 -7.98
CA ASP A 45 -8.70 8.22 -8.36
C ASP A 45 -8.53 6.87 -7.66
N ARG A 46 -8.96 6.75 -6.40
CA ARG A 46 -8.92 5.49 -5.66
C ARG A 46 -9.75 4.38 -6.33
N GLU A 47 -10.94 4.69 -6.83
CA GLU A 47 -11.74 3.75 -7.63
C GLU A 47 -10.98 3.32 -8.90
N ALA A 48 -10.35 4.27 -9.61
CA ALA A 48 -9.56 3.97 -10.81
C ALA A 48 -8.35 3.08 -10.51
N ILE A 49 -7.57 3.39 -9.47
CA ILE A 49 -6.43 2.56 -9.05
C ILE A 49 -6.88 1.15 -8.67
N ASN A 50 -7.98 1.00 -7.93
CA ASN A 50 -8.52 -0.33 -7.60
C ASN A 50 -8.97 -1.10 -8.84
N GLN A 51 -9.58 -0.43 -9.82
CA GLN A 51 -9.96 -1.05 -11.10
C GLN A 51 -8.74 -1.49 -11.90
N ILE A 52 -7.70 -0.65 -11.98
CA ILE A 52 -6.44 -0.93 -12.67
C ILE A 52 -5.72 -2.14 -12.02
N LYS A 53 -5.68 -2.20 -10.68
CA LYS A 53 -5.12 -3.35 -9.94
C LYS A 53 -5.88 -4.65 -10.19
N SER A 54 -7.20 -4.57 -10.34
CA SER A 54 -8.08 -5.76 -10.37
C SER A 54 -8.36 -6.29 -11.78
N SER A 55 -8.16 -5.48 -12.82
CA SER A 55 -8.52 -5.83 -14.20
C SER A 55 -7.38 -6.56 -14.93
N PRO A 56 -7.53 -7.85 -15.28
CA PRO A 56 -6.48 -8.60 -16.00
C PRO A 56 -6.18 -8.03 -17.39
N GLU A 57 -7.21 -7.49 -18.04
CA GLU A 57 -7.14 -6.92 -19.39
C GLU A 57 -6.53 -5.51 -19.44
N CYS A 58 -6.28 -4.90 -18.27
CA CYS A 58 -5.72 -3.55 -18.16
C CYS A 58 -4.37 -3.44 -18.89
N LEU A 59 -4.26 -2.48 -19.82
CA LEU A 59 -3.02 -2.25 -20.58
C LEU A 59 -1.84 -1.92 -19.68
N PHE A 60 -2.06 -1.14 -18.61
CA PHE A 60 -1.02 -0.82 -17.62
C PHE A 60 -0.47 -2.08 -16.94
N ARG A 61 -1.36 -3.00 -16.54
CA ARG A 61 -0.98 -4.30 -15.98
C ARG A 61 -0.21 -5.15 -16.99
N LYS A 62 -0.72 -5.28 -18.21
CA LYS A 62 -0.06 -6.05 -19.28
C LYS A 62 1.33 -5.51 -19.58
N ARG A 63 1.49 -4.19 -19.65
CA ARG A 63 2.79 -3.54 -19.85
C ARG A 63 3.75 -3.81 -18.70
N PHE A 64 3.29 -3.70 -17.46
CA PHE A 64 4.09 -4.00 -16.27
C PHE A 64 4.63 -5.44 -16.31
N LEU A 65 3.74 -6.42 -16.50
CA LEU A 65 4.12 -7.83 -16.55
C LEU A 65 5.02 -8.16 -17.74
N SER A 66 4.76 -7.55 -18.90
CA SER A 66 5.62 -7.71 -20.08
C SER A 66 7.06 -7.21 -19.82
N LEU A 67 7.23 -6.10 -19.10
CA LEU A 67 8.55 -5.57 -18.75
C LEU A 67 9.22 -6.36 -17.61
N LEU A 68 8.43 -6.88 -16.67
CA LEU A 68 8.96 -7.70 -15.58
C LEU A 68 9.49 -9.04 -16.11
N ASN A 69 8.70 -9.70 -16.96
CA ASN A 69 8.95 -11.07 -17.41
C ASN A 69 9.78 -11.12 -18.70
N GLY A 70 9.95 -9.99 -19.37
CA GLY A 70 10.73 -9.91 -20.60
C GLY A 70 12.24 -10.02 -20.36
N ASN A 71 12.95 -10.38 -21.43
CA ASN A 71 14.39 -10.58 -21.44
C ASN A 71 15.11 -9.65 -22.43
N ASN A 72 14.42 -8.59 -22.89
CA ASN A 72 15.02 -7.56 -23.74
C ASN A 72 15.65 -6.43 -22.91
N GLU A 73 16.26 -5.49 -23.60
CA GLU A 73 16.93 -4.34 -22.97
C GLU A 73 15.95 -3.49 -22.14
N ASP A 74 14.75 -3.20 -22.67
CA ASP A 74 13.69 -2.49 -21.94
C ASP A 74 13.31 -3.17 -20.63
N SER A 75 13.16 -4.49 -20.65
CA SER A 75 12.83 -5.30 -19.47
C SER A 75 13.96 -5.29 -18.44
N SER A 76 15.21 -5.30 -18.92
CA SER A 76 16.39 -5.19 -18.06
C SER A 76 16.47 -3.81 -17.39
N TYR A 77 16.23 -2.73 -18.14
CA TYR A 77 16.13 -1.39 -17.57
C TYR A 77 14.97 -1.26 -16.59
N PHE A 78 13.81 -1.85 -16.88
CA PHE A 78 12.66 -1.83 -15.99
C PHE A 78 12.97 -2.51 -14.66
N LYS A 79 13.52 -3.74 -14.70
CA LYS A 79 13.91 -4.49 -13.50
C LYS A 79 14.95 -3.73 -12.67
N ASN A 80 15.94 -3.09 -13.32
CA ASN A 80 16.92 -2.26 -12.64
C ASN A 80 16.29 -1.02 -12.00
N ASN A 81 15.36 -0.34 -12.68
CA ASN A 81 14.63 0.79 -12.12
C ASN A 81 13.74 0.38 -10.94
N LEU A 82 13.10 -0.79 -11.00
CA LEU A 82 12.29 -1.33 -9.91
C LEU A 82 13.16 -1.71 -8.69
N ALA A 83 14.32 -2.34 -8.92
CA ALA A 83 15.30 -2.62 -7.87
C ALA A 83 15.84 -1.32 -7.23
N HIS A 84 16.13 -0.31 -8.06
CA HIS A 84 16.57 1.00 -7.56
C HIS A 84 15.45 1.72 -6.80
N PHE A 85 14.20 1.58 -7.22
CA PHE A 85 13.06 2.13 -6.50
C PHE A 85 12.91 1.49 -5.12
N HIS A 86 13.03 0.17 -5.02
CA HIS A 86 13.10 -0.52 -3.73
C HIS A 86 14.25 0.02 -2.86
N TYR A 87 15.46 0.12 -3.41
CA TYR A 87 16.62 0.68 -2.72
C TYR A 87 16.34 2.08 -2.16
N CYS A 88 15.76 2.97 -2.96
CA CYS A 88 15.43 4.33 -2.52
C CYS A 88 14.37 4.33 -1.40
N LEU A 89 13.31 3.53 -1.49
CA LEU A 89 12.29 3.41 -0.43
C LEU A 89 12.87 2.82 0.87
N LEU A 90 13.82 1.89 0.75
CA LEU A 90 14.47 1.26 1.89
C LEU A 90 15.41 2.23 2.62
N ASN A 91 16.11 3.09 1.89
CA ASN A 91 17.11 4.00 2.45
C ASN A 91 16.60 5.40 2.78
N ASN A 92 15.43 5.80 2.26
CA ASN A 92 14.83 7.11 2.52
C ASN A 92 13.43 6.92 3.12
N HIS A 93 13.19 7.51 4.28
CA HIS A 93 11.98 7.26 5.06
C HIS A 93 10.83 8.16 4.59
N ILE A 94 9.93 7.61 3.77
CA ILE A 94 8.69 8.28 3.36
C ILE A 94 7.51 7.69 4.12
N VAL A 95 6.68 8.54 4.72
CA VAL A 95 5.46 8.17 5.44
C VAL A 95 4.26 8.82 4.75
N TYR A 96 3.18 8.08 4.63
CA TYR A 96 1.89 8.60 4.20
C TYR A 96 0.77 7.83 4.90
N GLY A 97 -0.25 8.54 5.41
CA GLY A 97 -1.37 7.89 6.10
C GLY A 97 -0.96 7.10 7.36
N GLY A 98 0.15 7.49 8.00
CA GLY A 98 0.69 6.84 9.20
C GLY A 98 1.57 5.62 8.94
N ASP A 99 1.70 5.17 7.69
CA ASP A 99 2.52 4.01 7.31
C ASP A 99 3.74 4.42 6.49
N ARG A 100 4.86 3.74 6.73
CA ARG A 100 6.05 3.85 5.89
C ARG A 100 5.78 3.24 4.52
N LEU A 101 6.15 3.94 3.46
CA LEU A 101 6.04 3.46 2.08
C LEU A 101 7.32 2.70 1.68
N TYR A 102 7.27 1.37 1.69
CA TYR A 102 8.38 0.50 1.27
C TYR A 102 7.92 -0.94 1.02
N PHE A 103 8.70 -1.74 0.30
CA PHE A 103 8.26 -3.07 -0.16
C PHE A 103 8.29 -4.18 0.89
N GLU A 104 8.87 -3.98 2.07
CA GLU A 104 9.01 -5.06 3.07
C GLU A 104 7.88 -5.10 4.10
N GLU A 105 7.15 -3.99 4.31
CA GLU A 105 6.07 -3.95 5.29
C GLU A 105 5.00 -2.93 4.88
N PHE A 106 4.19 -3.29 3.90
CA PHE A 106 3.21 -2.37 3.32
C PHE A 106 1.87 -3.04 3.04
N MET A 107 0.79 -2.28 3.19
CA MET A 107 -0.57 -2.71 2.89
C MET A 107 -0.93 -2.38 1.44
N VAL A 108 -0.99 -3.40 0.60
CA VAL A 108 -1.31 -3.26 -0.84
C VAL A 108 -2.81 -3.03 -1.09
N GLU A 109 -3.64 -3.76 -0.36
CA GLU A 109 -5.09 -3.71 -0.41
C GLU A 109 -5.69 -4.36 0.84
N LEU A 110 -6.99 -4.17 1.05
CA LEU A 110 -7.71 -4.83 2.14
C LEU A 110 -7.82 -6.33 1.85
N ASP A 111 -7.36 -7.16 2.79
CA ASP A 111 -7.54 -8.61 2.72
C ASP A 111 -9.02 -8.96 2.97
N LYS A 112 -9.63 -9.60 1.97
CA LYS A 112 -11.05 -9.98 1.98
C LYS A 112 -11.29 -11.41 2.47
N LYS A 113 -10.23 -12.21 2.70
CA LYS A 113 -10.36 -13.65 3.02
C LYS A 113 -11.00 -13.89 4.38
N ASN A 114 -10.73 -13.02 5.35
CA ASN A 114 -11.05 -13.24 6.77
C ASN A 114 -12.07 -12.25 7.35
N LEU A 115 -12.82 -11.52 6.51
CA LEU A 115 -13.73 -10.46 6.97
C LEU A 115 -14.83 -10.95 7.91
N THR A 116 -15.19 -12.24 7.84
CA THR A 116 -16.14 -12.85 8.77
C THR A 116 -15.46 -13.98 9.52
N GLN A 117 -15.44 -13.89 10.84
CA GLN A 117 -14.93 -14.93 11.71
C GLN A 117 -16.03 -15.41 12.65
N ASN A 118 -16.14 -16.73 12.77
CA ASN A 118 -17.09 -17.39 13.67
C ASN A 118 -16.34 -18.43 14.50
N TYR A 119 -16.58 -18.43 15.80
CA TYR A 119 -16.06 -19.47 16.68
C TYR A 119 -17.09 -19.85 17.72
N SER A 120 -17.16 -21.12 18.09
CA SER A 120 -18.02 -21.58 19.18
C SER A 120 -17.33 -22.65 20.00
N ASN A 121 -17.46 -22.56 21.32
CA ASN A 121 -16.95 -23.56 22.26
C ASN A 121 -17.74 -23.51 23.57
N ARG A 122 -18.02 -24.67 24.18
CA ARG A 122 -18.79 -24.80 25.43
C ARG A 122 -20.10 -23.97 25.43
N ASN A 123 -20.83 -24.01 24.31
CA ASN A 123 -22.06 -23.25 24.05
C ASN A 123 -21.94 -21.72 23.97
N ILE A 124 -20.74 -21.15 24.10
CA ILE A 124 -20.45 -19.74 23.89
C ILE A 124 -20.08 -19.53 22.42
N SER A 125 -20.68 -18.53 21.76
CA SER A 125 -20.39 -18.19 20.36
C SER A 125 -19.80 -16.79 20.24
N TYR A 126 -18.83 -16.65 19.34
CA TYR A 126 -18.11 -15.43 19.03
C TYR A 126 -18.25 -15.17 17.53
N HIS A 127 -18.54 -13.93 17.17
CA HIS A 127 -18.71 -13.50 15.79
C HIS A 127 -18.03 -12.15 15.60
N VAL A 128 -17.24 -12.02 14.54
CA VAL A 128 -16.72 -10.73 14.05
C VAL A 128 -17.03 -10.64 12.57
N HIS A 129 -17.53 -9.49 12.13
CA HIS A 129 -17.76 -9.21 10.72
C HIS A 129 -17.32 -7.81 10.35
N ILE A 130 -16.60 -7.70 9.24
CA ILE A 130 -16.15 -6.44 8.65
C ILE A 130 -16.86 -6.27 7.31
N GLU A 131 -17.80 -5.33 7.27
CA GLU A 131 -18.47 -4.88 6.07
C GLU A 131 -17.59 -3.84 5.36
N LEU A 132 -17.26 -4.11 4.10
CA LEU A 132 -16.53 -3.19 3.24
C LEU A 132 -17.50 -2.39 2.36
N GLU A 133 -17.09 -1.18 2.01
CA GLU A 133 -17.67 -0.41 0.90
C GLU A 133 -16.65 -0.27 -0.24
N ARG A 134 -16.98 0.53 -1.26
CA ARG A 134 -16.13 0.68 -2.46
C ARG A 134 -14.70 1.12 -2.15
N VAL A 135 -14.51 1.94 -1.11
CA VAL A 135 -13.26 2.65 -0.83
C VAL A 135 -12.71 2.37 0.59
N GLY A 136 -13.30 1.45 1.35
CA GLY A 136 -12.80 1.18 2.69
C GLY A 136 -13.70 0.28 3.53
N ILE A 137 -13.53 0.40 4.83
CA ILE A 137 -14.36 -0.28 5.83
C ILE A 137 -15.60 0.59 6.04
N LYS A 138 -16.77 -0.03 5.92
CA LYS A 138 -18.06 0.62 6.20
C LYS A 138 -18.49 0.40 7.64
N ARG A 139 -18.30 -0.83 8.14
CA ARG A 139 -18.71 -1.22 9.50
C ARG A 139 -17.92 -2.43 9.99
N VAL A 140 -17.57 -2.43 11.27
CA VAL A 140 -17.04 -3.57 12.01
C VAL A 140 -18.06 -3.92 13.08
N THR A 141 -18.45 -5.19 13.17
CA THR A 141 -19.33 -5.70 14.22
C THR A 141 -18.65 -6.85 14.95
N ALA A 142 -18.85 -6.92 16.27
CA ALA A 142 -18.40 -8.04 17.07
C ALA A 142 -19.46 -8.43 18.10
N THR A 143 -19.78 -9.73 18.18
CA THR A 143 -20.85 -10.24 19.03
C THR A 143 -20.37 -11.45 19.81
N VAL A 144 -20.70 -11.50 21.11
CA VAL A 144 -20.50 -12.69 21.95
C VAL A 144 -21.84 -13.10 22.55
N LYS A 145 -22.19 -14.39 22.43
CA LYS A 145 -23.34 -14.98 23.14
C LYS A 145 -22.83 -16.01 24.13
N ASN A 146 -23.35 -15.98 25.35
CA ASN A 146 -22.97 -16.92 26.40
C ASN A 146 -23.64 -18.29 26.21
N SER A 147 -23.38 -19.22 27.14
CA SER A 147 -23.95 -20.58 27.13
C SER A 147 -25.49 -20.58 27.16
N SER A 148 -26.11 -19.59 27.79
CA SER A 148 -27.57 -19.37 27.82
C SER A 148 -28.11 -18.69 26.55
N LYS A 149 -27.29 -18.54 25.50
CA LYS A 149 -27.61 -17.86 24.23
C LYS A 149 -27.93 -16.37 24.36
N LYS A 150 -27.71 -15.77 25.53
CA LYS A 150 -27.83 -14.33 25.75
C LYS A 150 -26.64 -13.62 25.15
N THR A 151 -26.88 -12.56 24.36
CA THR A 151 -25.84 -11.66 23.88
C THR A 151 -25.25 -10.88 25.06
N VAL A 152 -23.94 -10.96 25.23
CA VAL A 152 -23.16 -10.29 26.28
C VAL A 152 -22.15 -9.28 25.73
N LEU A 153 -21.95 -9.25 24.41
CA LEU A 153 -21.24 -8.21 23.66
C LEU A 153 -21.99 -7.98 22.35
N CYS A 154 -22.22 -6.73 22.00
CA CYS A 154 -22.79 -6.24 20.76
C CYS A 154 -22.09 -4.95 20.33
N TYR A 155 -20.88 -5.08 19.80
CA TYR A 155 -20.05 -3.98 19.34
C TYR A 155 -20.34 -3.63 17.87
N THR A 156 -20.34 -2.34 17.57
CA THR A 156 -20.34 -1.81 16.20
C THR A 156 -19.47 -0.56 16.11
N HIS A 157 -18.70 -0.42 15.03
CA HIS A 157 -17.91 0.77 14.72
C HIS A 157 -17.76 0.96 13.21
N ASN A 158 -17.40 2.16 12.76
CA ASN A 158 -17.23 2.48 11.33
C ASN A 158 -15.80 2.29 10.82
N GLU A 159 -14.88 1.89 11.69
CA GLU A 159 -13.49 1.60 11.36
C GLU A 159 -12.99 0.37 12.14
N TYR A 160 -11.94 -0.26 11.63
CA TYR A 160 -11.19 -1.25 12.40
C TYR A 160 -10.23 -0.53 13.35
N ASP A 161 -10.57 -0.55 14.64
CA ASP A 161 -9.75 -0.01 15.72
C ASP A 161 -9.81 -0.93 16.96
N LEU A 162 -8.70 -1.61 17.22
CA LEU A 162 -8.56 -2.53 18.35
C LEU A 162 -8.55 -1.80 19.71
N ALA A 163 -8.02 -0.57 19.77
CA ALA A 163 -7.98 0.20 21.00
C ALA A 163 -9.39 0.68 21.38
N HIS A 164 -10.15 1.19 20.41
CA HIS A 164 -11.56 1.52 20.61
C HIS A 164 -12.37 0.29 20.99
N PHE A 165 -12.18 -0.85 20.31
CA PHE A 165 -12.84 -2.10 20.65
C PHE A 165 -12.60 -2.53 22.11
N ASN A 166 -11.35 -2.49 22.57
CA ASN A 166 -10.99 -2.81 23.95
C ASN A 166 -11.54 -1.81 24.99
N CYS A 167 -11.93 -0.60 24.55
CA CYS A 167 -12.53 0.41 25.41
C CYS A 167 -14.05 0.25 25.58
N ASP A 168 -14.70 -0.60 24.79
CA ASP A 168 -16.14 -0.85 24.82
C ASP A 168 -16.63 -1.34 26.19
N LYS A 169 -17.80 -0.85 26.60
CA LYS A 169 -18.36 -1.11 27.94
C LYS A 169 -18.73 -2.59 28.11
N GLU A 170 -19.33 -3.21 27.10
CA GLU A 170 -19.75 -4.60 27.16
C GLU A 170 -18.55 -5.53 27.07
N PHE A 171 -17.55 -5.18 26.25
CA PHE A 171 -16.27 -5.88 26.19
C PHE A 171 -15.58 -5.91 27.57
N LYS A 172 -15.54 -4.78 28.28
CA LYS A 172 -14.94 -4.70 29.62
C LYS A 172 -15.61 -5.62 30.64
N CYS A 173 -16.91 -5.89 30.49
CA CYS A 173 -17.69 -6.78 31.34
C CYS A 173 -17.49 -8.28 31.05
N LEU A 174 -16.83 -8.65 29.95
CA LEU A 174 -16.54 -10.05 29.61
C LEU A 174 -15.50 -10.67 30.57
N SER A 175 -15.53 -11.99 30.70
CA SER A 175 -14.47 -12.72 31.40
C SER A 175 -13.13 -12.64 30.65
N ASP A 176 -12.01 -12.85 31.33
CA ASP A 176 -10.68 -12.81 30.70
C ASP A 176 -10.50 -13.86 29.60
N SER A 177 -11.18 -15.01 29.70
CA SER A 177 -11.19 -16.01 28.65
C SER A 177 -11.97 -15.55 27.41
N GLN A 178 -13.11 -14.88 27.61
CA GLN A 178 -13.91 -14.32 26.53
C GLN A 178 -13.18 -13.16 25.85
N LYS A 179 -12.57 -12.25 26.63
CA LYS A 179 -11.75 -11.13 26.13
C LYS A 179 -10.62 -11.61 25.24
N ARG A 180 -9.80 -12.54 25.74
CA ARG A 180 -8.71 -13.15 24.95
C ARG A 180 -9.23 -13.77 23.66
N LYS A 181 -10.35 -14.47 23.73
CA LYS A 181 -10.89 -15.17 22.56
C LYS A 181 -11.44 -14.22 21.51
N ILE A 182 -12.26 -13.24 21.89
CA ILE A 182 -12.81 -12.28 20.92
C ILE A 182 -11.73 -11.37 20.35
N ASN A 183 -10.69 -10.99 21.13
CA ASN A 183 -9.56 -10.21 20.61
C ASN A 183 -8.78 -10.98 19.54
N GLY A 184 -8.45 -12.26 19.77
CA GLY A 184 -7.78 -13.05 18.74
C GLY A 184 -8.60 -13.16 17.45
N ILE A 185 -9.91 -13.34 17.57
CA ILE A 185 -10.84 -13.38 16.42
C ILE A 185 -10.91 -12.02 15.71
N PHE A 186 -10.90 -10.93 16.48
CA PHE A 186 -10.91 -9.56 15.95
C PHE A 186 -9.62 -9.27 15.17
N GLU A 187 -8.46 -9.65 15.72
CA GLU A 187 -7.15 -9.54 15.06
C GLU A 187 -7.06 -10.40 13.80
N GLU A 188 -7.56 -11.64 13.82
CA GLU A 188 -7.61 -12.52 12.65
C GLU A 188 -8.47 -11.95 11.51
N ALA A 189 -9.51 -11.18 11.85
CA ALA A 189 -10.37 -10.48 10.92
C ALA A 189 -9.74 -9.20 10.35
N ASN A 190 -8.62 -8.71 10.89
CA ASN A 190 -7.98 -7.47 10.45
C ASN A 190 -7.70 -7.50 8.94
N PRO A 191 -8.33 -6.62 8.14
CA PRO A 191 -8.15 -6.60 6.70
C PRO A 191 -6.88 -5.82 6.30
N ARG A 192 -6.31 -5.03 7.21
CA ARG A 192 -5.11 -4.21 6.95
C ARG A 192 -3.85 -5.03 7.19
N LYS A 193 -3.63 -6.05 6.36
CA LYS A 193 -2.44 -6.92 6.45
C LYS A 193 -1.28 -6.28 5.71
N LYS A 194 -0.19 -6.05 6.43
CA LYS A 194 1.10 -5.66 5.84
C LYS A 194 1.80 -6.91 5.30
N ILE A 195 2.45 -6.75 4.16
CA ILE A 195 3.20 -7.82 3.50
C ILE A 195 4.61 -7.35 3.14
N SER A 196 5.50 -8.33 2.96
CA SER A 196 6.79 -8.15 2.31
C SER A 196 6.72 -8.68 0.88
N LEU A 197 7.23 -7.90 -0.08
CA LEU A 197 7.51 -8.37 -1.43
C LEU A 197 8.87 -9.05 -1.55
N LEU A 198 9.68 -9.03 -0.49
CA LEU A 198 11.01 -9.63 -0.45
C LEU A 198 10.94 -10.97 0.29
N THR A 199 11.72 -11.94 -0.18
CA THR A 199 11.78 -13.29 0.37
C THR A 199 13.23 -13.78 0.44
N LYS A 200 13.50 -14.70 1.36
CA LYS A 200 14.75 -15.49 1.42
C LYS A 200 14.54 -16.94 1.00
N SER A 201 13.30 -17.31 0.69
CA SER A 201 12.88 -18.66 0.36
C SER A 201 12.58 -18.76 -1.14
N GLU A 202 12.93 -19.90 -1.73
CA GLU A 202 12.55 -20.29 -3.08
C GLU A 202 11.07 -20.75 -3.14
N PRO A 203 10.37 -20.57 -4.27
CA PRO A 203 10.81 -19.84 -5.47
C PRO A 203 10.81 -18.30 -5.26
N TYR A 204 11.71 -17.60 -5.95
CA TYR A 204 11.75 -16.12 -5.99
C TYR A 204 12.00 -15.56 -7.40
N LEU A 205 11.62 -14.30 -7.60
CA LEU A 205 11.96 -13.51 -8.78
C LEU A 205 13.16 -12.62 -8.49
N LYS A 206 14.24 -12.76 -9.26
CA LYS A 206 15.41 -11.90 -9.14
C LYS A 206 15.19 -10.58 -9.88
N ILE A 207 15.14 -9.48 -9.15
CA ILE A 207 14.98 -8.11 -9.68
C ILE A 207 16.16 -7.27 -9.20
N GLY A 208 17.12 -7.04 -10.10
CA GLY A 208 18.44 -6.50 -9.72
C GLY A 208 19.15 -7.44 -8.74
N GLU A 209 19.59 -6.88 -7.61
CA GLU A 209 20.26 -7.62 -6.52
C GLU A 209 19.27 -8.25 -5.51
N TYR A 210 17.96 -8.03 -5.66
CA TYR A 210 16.95 -8.41 -4.66
C TYR A 210 16.16 -9.66 -5.07
N GLN A 211 15.77 -10.44 -4.05
CA GLN A 211 14.91 -11.62 -4.18
C GLN A 211 13.47 -11.23 -3.83
N PHE A 212 12.66 -11.02 -4.86
CA PHE A 212 11.24 -10.74 -4.70
C PHE A 212 10.42 -12.03 -4.64
N ILE A 213 9.28 -12.00 -3.97
CA ILE A 213 8.32 -13.11 -3.96
C ILE A 213 7.97 -13.54 -5.39
N ASP A 214 7.78 -14.85 -5.61
CA ASP A 214 7.28 -15.38 -6.89
C ASP A 214 5.78 -15.13 -7.06
N ASN A 215 5.41 -13.84 -7.13
CA ASN A 215 4.04 -13.38 -7.31
C ASN A 215 4.04 -12.02 -8.02
N GLU A 216 4.18 -12.07 -9.34
CA GLU A 216 4.23 -10.89 -10.21
C GLU A 216 3.00 -9.97 -10.07
N ASP A 217 1.81 -10.54 -9.85
CA ASP A 217 0.57 -9.78 -9.66
C ASP A 217 0.61 -8.94 -8.38
N LEU A 218 1.17 -9.51 -7.30
CA LEU A 218 1.32 -8.81 -6.03
C LEU A 218 2.41 -7.74 -6.12
N ILE A 219 3.53 -8.02 -6.80
CA ILE A 219 4.58 -7.03 -7.09
C ILE A 219 4.00 -5.85 -7.88
N TYR A 220 3.23 -6.13 -8.93
CA TYR A 220 2.52 -5.13 -9.71
C TYR A 220 1.60 -4.25 -8.86
N LYS A 221 0.69 -4.88 -8.11
CA LYS A 221 -0.30 -4.17 -7.28
C LYS A 221 0.38 -3.31 -6.22
N ALA A 222 1.42 -3.83 -5.57
CA ALA A 222 2.16 -3.11 -4.54
C ALA A 222 2.94 -1.93 -5.11
N THR A 223 3.58 -2.11 -6.26
CA THR A 223 4.32 -1.03 -6.94
C THR A 223 3.38 0.11 -7.32
N LEU A 224 2.23 -0.20 -7.93
CA LEU A 224 1.23 0.82 -8.28
C LEU A 224 0.66 1.52 -7.03
N GLU A 225 0.36 0.77 -5.97
CA GLU A 225 -0.19 1.33 -4.73
C GLU A 225 0.82 2.28 -4.05
N ILE A 226 2.10 1.92 -3.98
CA ILE A 226 3.14 2.79 -3.43
C ILE A 226 3.31 4.05 -4.29
N ILE A 227 3.33 3.93 -5.62
CA ILE A 227 3.40 5.10 -6.52
C ILE A 227 2.19 6.02 -6.31
N TYR A 228 0.99 5.47 -6.16
CA TYR A 228 -0.21 6.24 -5.85
C TYR A 228 -0.12 6.97 -4.50
N ASN A 229 0.40 6.30 -3.47
CA ASN A 229 0.58 6.90 -2.15
C ASN A 229 1.67 7.97 -2.13
N LEU A 230 2.78 7.78 -2.86
CA LEU A 230 3.77 8.84 -3.07
C LEU A 230 3.12 10.06 -3.70
N ARG A 231 2.33 9.86 -4.76
CA ARG A 231 1.58 10.96 -5.37
C ARG A 231 0.66 11.68 -4.39
N ASN A 232 -0.07 10.95 -3.54
CA ASN A 232 -0.95 11.59 -2.56
C ASN A 232 -0.15 12.37 -1.52
N ALA A 233 0.92 11.78 -0.99
CA ALA A 233 1.82 12.45 -0.06
C ALA A 233 2.35 13.77 -0.63
N LEU A 234 2.75 13.77 -1.92
CA LEU A 234 3.20 14.98 -2.61
C LEU A 234 2.09 16.04 -2.72
N PHE A 235 0.89 15.67 -3.18
CA PHE A 235 -0.20 16.63 -3.38
C PHE A 235 -0.85 17.13 -2.09
N HIS A 236 -0.78 16.34 -1.01
CA HIS A 236 -1.21 16.77 0.31
C HIS A 236 -0.15 17.58 1.07
N GLY A 237 1.05 17.76 0.50
CA GLY A 237 2.13 18.52 1.12
C GLY A 237 2.76 17.81 2.32
N GLU A 238 2.60 16.48 2.42
CA GLU A 238 3.17 15.65 3.49
C GLU A 238 4.66 15.30 3.25
N ILE A 239 5.23 15.78 2.15
CA ILE A 239 6.60 15.51 1.73
C ILE A 239 7.43 16.78 1.84
N ALA A 240 8.52 16.71 2.61
CA ALA A 240 9.56 17.72 2.56
C ALA A 240 10.34 17.57 1.24
N PRO A 241 10.45 18.62 0.40
CA PRO A 241 11.17 18.56 -0.87
C PRO A 241 12.68 18.69 -0.63
N ASP A 242 13.31 17.63 -0.13
CA ASP A 242 14.74 17.55 0.14
C ASP A 242 15.44 16.54 -0.80
N LYS A 243 16.75 16.38 -0.65
CA LYS A 243 17.55 15.48 -1.50
C LYS A 243 17.17 14.01 -1.37
N ASP A 244 16.75 13.58 -0.18
CA ASP A 244 16.45 12.18 0.09
C ASP A 244 15.08 11.80 -0.44
N THR A 245 14.08 12.68 -0.25
CA THR A 245 12.78 12.49 -0.90
C THR A 245 12.91 12.60 -2.41
N ASN A 246 13.71 13.53 -2.95
CA ASN A 246 13.93 13.66 -4.41
C ASN A 246 14.48 12.36 -5.04
N LYS A 247 15.36 11.61 -4.36
CA LYS A 247 15.85 10.28 -4.84
C LYS A 247 14.72 9.26 -4.96
N VAL A 248 13.75 9.27 -4.04
CA VAL A 248 12.57 8.39 -4.11
C VAL A 248 11.70 8.78 -5.30
N TYR A 249 11.46 10.07 -5.49
CA TYR A 249 10.65 10.56 -6.61
C TYR A 249 11.34 10.37 -7.96
N GLU A 250 12.66 10.45 -8.04
CA GLU A 250 13.43 10.06 -9.21
C GLU A 250 13.17 8.60 -9.59
N ALA A 251 13.33 7.69 -8.63
CA ALA A 251 13.15 6.27 -8.89
C ALA A 251 11.70 5.93 -9.23
N ALA A 252 10.72 6.53 -8.54
CA ALA A 252 9.31 6.42 -8.86
C ALA A 252 8.99 6.95 -10.27
N TYR A 253 9.55 8.09 -10.66
CA TYR A 253 9.42 8.66 -12.00
C TYR A 253 9.97 7.71 -13.06
N ARG A 254 11.16 7.14 -12.87
CA ARG A 254 11.78 6.21 -13.85
C ARG A 254 10.92 4.97 -14.08
N VAL A 255 10.38 4.37 -13.01
CA VAL A 255 9.42 3.26 -13.11
C VAL A 255 8.14 3.70 -13.83
N MET A 256 7.53 4.79 -13.38
CA MET A 256 6.26 5.26 -13.93
C MET A 256 6.37 5.64 -15.41
N ARG A 257 7.47 6.29 -15.80
CA ARG A 257 7.70 6.73 -17.18
C ARG A 257 7.74 5.57 -18.15
N GLN A 258 8.39 4.46 -17.81
CA GLN A 258 8.43 3.27 -18.69
C GLN A 258 7.08 2.59 -18.84
N LEU A 259 6.24 2.63 -17.80
CA LEU A 259 4.89 2.09 -17.84
C LEU A 259 3.97 2.97 -18.70
N VAL A 260 4.06 4.29 -18.56
CA VAL A 260 3.19 5.24 -19.25
C VAL A 260 3.52 5.42 -20.73
N ILE A 261 4.79 5.32 -21.15
CA ILE A 261 5.17 5.44 -22.57
C ILE A 261 4.48 4.38 -23.45
N GLY A 262 4.12 3.23 -22.88
CA GLY A 262 3.48 2.13 -23.61
C GLY A 262 1.95 2.10 -23.54
N LEU A 263 1.30 3.13 -22.98
CA LEU A 263 -0.16 3.25 -22.88
C LEU A 263 -0.75 4.00 -24.06
#